data_AF-A0A850GHU5-F1
#
_entry.id   AF-A0A850GHU5-F1
#
_cell.length_a   1.000
_cell.length_b   1.000
_cell.length_c   1.000
_cell.angle_alpha   90.00
_cell.angle_beta   90.00
_cell.angle_gamma   90.00
#
_symmetry.space_group_name_H-M   'P 1'
#
loop_
_entity.id
_entity.type
_entity.pdbx_description
1 polymer ?
#
loop_
_entity_poly.entity_id
_entity_poly.type
_entity_poly.pdbx_seq_one_letter_code
_entity_poly.pdbx_strand_id
1 'polypeptide(L)'
;MRITKSTASASQRKGKKSKRWRAHKRMLAEAEAASRKRARDAKARGQQLAGEDAATRFEERRALFRARHGKLGGLAHALASLTHNCLAHPLLGLLPCRLTVWLHDRSADWLNLSAVVTCSGLPEIPDRRAWLVHNCLAHPLMGLAPLRRALDAHERSAERMRVEGWV
;
A
#
# COMPACT_ATOMS: atom_id res chain seq x y z
N MET A 1 11.29 -53.10 74.46
CA MET A 1 10.87 -53.09 73.04
C MET A 1 11.30 -51.78 72.40
N ARG A 2 12.11 -51.85 71.34
CA ARG A 2 12.43 -50.72 70.44
C ARG A 2 11.20 -50.44 69.56
N ILE A 3 10.81 -49.19 69.41
CA ILE A 3 9.95 -48.76 68.29
C ILE A 3 10.59 -47.54 67.62
N THR A 4 10.68 -47.67 66.31
CA THR A 4 11.46 -46.94 65.32
C THR A 4 10.86 -45.60 64.90
N LYS A 5 11.73 -44.69 64.45
CA LYS A 5 11.41 -43.46 63.71
C LYS A 5 10.50 -43.77 62.50
N SER A 6 9.44 -42.98 62.28
CA SER A 6 8.83 -42.84 60.95
C SER A 6 9.04 -41.41 60.42
N THR A 7 9.96 -41.31 59.49
CA THR A 7 10.15 -40.20 58.56
C THR A 7 9.07 -40.17 57.49
N ALA A 8 8.82 -38.95 56.97
CA ALA A 8 8.24 -38.58 55.68
C ALA A 8 6.73 -38.30 55.61
N SER A 9 6.37 -37.07 55.23
CA SER A 9 6.04 -36.84 53.82
C SER A 9 6.35 -35.40 53.37
N ALA A 10 7.25 -35.38 52.39
CA ALA A 10 7.55 -34.34 51.42
C ALA A 10 6.62 -33.12 51.38
N SER A 11 7.14 -31.99 51.86
CA SER A 11 6.73 -30.68 51.35
C SER A 11 6.86 -30.68 49.82
N GLN A 12 5.73 -30.62 49.11
CA GLN A 12 5.70 -30.30 47.69
C GLN A 12 6.32 -28.92 47.49
N ARG A 13 7.62 -28.89 47.23
CA ARG A 13 8.34 -27.70 46.76
C ARG A 13 7.72 -27.30 45.43
N LYS A 14 6.83 -26.30 45.45
CA LYS A 14 6.46 -25.50 44.27
C LYS A 14 7.76 -25.00 43.63
N GLY A 15 8.16 -25.68 42.55
CA GLY A 15 9.43 -25.44 41.87
C GLY A 15 9.55 -23.98 41.48
N LYS A 16 10.60 -23.32 41.99
CA LYS A 16 11.10 -22.04 41.47
C LYS A 16 11.25 -22.22 39.96
N LYS A 17 10.33 -21.62 39.17
CA LYS A 17 10.41 -21.65 37.71
C LYS A 17 11.79 -21.13 37.32
N SER A 18 12.63 -22.03 36.82
CA SER A 18 14.06 -21.80 36.67
C SER A 18 14.29 -20.56 35.80
N LYS A 19 15.44 -19.88 35.97
CA LYS A 19 15.85 -18.77 35.11
C LYS A 19 15.74 -19.14 33.62
N ARG A 20 16.02 -20.42 33.30
CA ARG A 20 15.82 -21.04 31.98
C ARG A 20 14.35 -21.03 31.52
N TRP A 21 13.39 -21.39 32.37
CA TRP A 21 11.97 -21.35 32.01
C TRP A 21 11.49 -19.92 31.69
N ARG A 22 11.93 -18.93 32.47
CA ARG A 22 11.59 -17.51 32.23
C ARG A 22 12.22 -16.99 30.94
N ALA A 23 13.47 -17.35 30.66
CA ALA A 23 14.14 -17.01 29.41
C ALA A 23 13.43 -17.65 28.20
N HIS A 24 13.05 -18.92 28.30
CA HIS A 24 12.30 -19.63 27.25
C HIS A 24 10.94 -18.97 26.97
N LYS A 25 10.20 -18.56 28.01
CA LYS A 25 8.93 -17.85 27.84
C LYS A 25 9.08 -16.47 27.21
N ARG A 26 10.15 -15.73 27.53
CA ARG A 26 10.47 -14.44 26.88
C ARG A 26 10.76 -14.63 25.39
N MET A 27 11.62 -15.59 25.06
CA MET A 27 11.94 -15.92 23.67
C MET A 27 10.69 -16.28 22.86
N LEU A 28 9.76 -17.07 23.42
CA LEU A 28 8.49 -17.38 22.77
C LEU A 28 7.61 -16.14 22.55
N ALA A 29 7.52 -15.26 23.55
CA ALA A 29 6.74 -14.02 23.44
C ALA A 29 7.34 -13.04 22.42
N GLU A 30 8.67 -12.94 22.36
CA GLU A 30 9.40 -12.14 21.37
C GLU A 30 9.20 -12.69 19.95
N ALA A 31 9.26 -14.02 19.78
CA ALA A 31 8.97 -14.68 18.50
C ALA A 31 7.53 -14.45 18.05
N GLU A 32 6.56 -14.52 18.97
CA GLU A 32 5.15 -14.25 18.69
C GLU A 32 4.92 -12.77 18.32
N ALA A 33 5.54 -11.83 19.04
CA ALA A 33 5.48 -10.40 18.73
C ALA A 33 6.11 -10.10 17.35
N ALA A 34 7.24 -10.73 17.03
CA ALA A 34 7.88 -10.63 15.73
C ALA A 34 7.00 -11.20 14.60
N SER A 35 6.34 -12.34 14.84
CA SER A 35 5.38 -12.92 13.90
C SER A 35 4.19 -11.99 13.66
N ARG A 36 3.58 -11.44 14.72
CA ARG A 36 2.49 -10.46 14.62
C ARG A 36 2.93 -9.16 13.94
N LYS A 37 4.18 -8.73 14.11
CA LYS A 37 4.75 -7.60 13.39
C LYS A 37 4.90 -7.92 11.90
N ARG A 38 5.49 -9.07 11.55
CA ARG A 38 5.62 -9.53 10.16
C ARG A 38 4.27 -9.67 9.47
N ALA A 39 3.25 -10.20 10.15
CA ALA A 39 1.90 -10.32 9.61
C ALA A 39 1.24 -8.94 9.37
N ARG A 40 1.46 -7.97 10.28
CA ARG A 40 1.02 -6.58 10.09
C ARG A 40 1.75 -5.90 8.95
N ASP A 41 3.06 -6.08 8.87
CA ASP A 41 3.91 -5.53 7.80
C ASP A 41 3.57 -6.16 6.44
N ALA A 42 3.26 -7.46 6.39
CA ALA A 42 2.79 -8.15 5.20
C ALA A 42 1.39 -7.68 4.77
N LYS A 43 0.47 -7.50 5.73
CA LYS A 43 -0.85 -6.91 5.47
C LYS A 43 -0.75 -5.47 4.97
N ALA A 44 0.22 -4.69 5.46
CA ALA A 44 0.50 -3.34 5.00
C ALA A 44 1.16 -3.33 3.60
N ARG A 45 1.94 -4.36 3.25
CA ARG A 45 2.55 -4.52 1.91
C ARG A 45 1.56 -5.05 0.86
N GLY A 46 0.48 -5.70 1.28
CA GLY A 46 -0.53 -6.32 0.41
C GLY A 46 -1.76 -5.47 0.11
N GLN A 47 -1.81 -4.19 0.52
CA GLN A 47 -2.89 -3.29 0.13
C GLN A 47 -2.67 -2.79 -1.30
N GLN A 48 -2.74 -3.70 -2.27
CA GLN A 48 -3.17 -3.31 -3.62
C GLN A 48 -4.61 -2.82 -3.51
N LEU A 49 -4.90 -1.67 -4.11
CA LEU A 49 -6.27 -1.16 -4.22
C LEU A 49 -7.11 -2.23 -4.90
N ALA A 50 -8.25 -2.57 -4.30
CA ALA A 50 -9.13 -3.64 -4.77
C ALA A 50 -10.27 -3.10 -5.65
N GLY A 51 -10.41 -1.77 -5.73
CA GLY A 51 -11.48 -1.12 -6.47
C GLY A 51 -11.52 -1.51 -7.95
N GLU A 52 -12.65 -2.09 -8.35
CA GLU A 52 -12.95 -2.50 -9.73
C GLU A 52 -12.95 -1.31 -10.71
N ASP A 53 -13.32 -0.11 -10.24
CA ASP A 53 -13.38 1.12 -11.04
C ASP A 53 -12.58 2.30 -10.43
N ALA A 54 -12.26 3.30 -11.24
CA ALA A 54 -11.50 4.49 -10.82
C ALA A 54 -12.14 5.22 -9.62
N ALA A 55 -13.48 5.23 -9.52
CA ALA A 55 -14.19 5.88 -8.43
C ALA A 55 -13.93 5.19 -7.09
N THR A 56 -14.00 3.86 -7.08
CA THR A 56 -13.72 3.04 -5.92
C THR A 56 -12.25 3.17 -5.53
N ARG A 57 -11.33 3.12 -6.50
CA ARG A 57 -9.89 3.34 -6.26
C ARG A 57 -9.61 4.72 -5.66
N PHE A 58 -10.34 5.76 -6.08
CA PHE A 58 -10.18 7.11 -5.52
C PHE A 58 -10.57 7.17 -4.03
N GLU A 59 -11.74 6.64 -3.66
CA GLU A 59 -12.18 6.66 -2.26
C GLU A 59 -11.33 5.74 -1.36
N GLU A 60 -10.90 4.59 -1.87
CA GLU A 60 -9.96 3.70 -1.18
C GLU A 60 -8.64 4.42 -0.87
N ARG A 61 -8.01 5.07 -1.86
CA ARG A 61 -6.78 5.87 -1.66
C ARG A 61 -7.01 6.95 -0.63
N ARG A 62 -8.12 7.70 -0.75
CA ARG A 62 -8.45 8.76 0.20
C ARG A 62 -8.58 8.24 1.64
N ALA A 63 -9.20 7.08 1.83
CA ALA A 63 -9.30 6.42 3.13
C ALA A 63 -7.93 5.98 3.66
N LEU A 64 -7.08 5.40 2.80
CA LEU A 64 -5.71 4.97 3.16
C LEU A 64 -4.85 6.16 3.62
N PHE A 65 -4.90 7.27 2.89
CA PHE A 65 -4.17 8.49 3.28
C PHE A 65 -4.66 9.05 4.62
N ARG A 66 -5.98 9.06 4.88
CA ARG A 66 -6.54 9.46 6.19
C ARG A 66 -6.06 8.54 7.30
N ALA A 67 -6.04 7.22 7.07
CA ALA A 67 -5.55 6.26 8.05
C ALA A 67 -4.06 6.44 8.36
N ARG A 68 -3.24 6.76 7.34
CA ARG A 68 -1.78 6.91 7.48
C ARG A 68 -1.35 8.25 8.06
N HIS A 69 -2.01 9.35 7.65
CA HIS A 69 -1.57 10.72 7.94
C HIS A 69 -2.53 11.50 8.84
N GLY A 70 -3.60 10.87 9.34
CA GLY A 70 -4.56 11.48 10.25
C GLY A 70 -5.22 12.73 9.66
N LYS A 71 -5.19 13.84 10.41
CA LYS A 71 -5.82 15.11 10.04
C LYS A 71 -5.32 15.67 8.69
N LEU A 72 -4.07 15.39 8.32
CA LEU A 72 -3.47 15.86 7.07
C LEU A 72 -3.69 14.91 5.89
N GLY A 73 -4.27 13.73 6.11
CA GLY A 73 -4.43 12.73 5.05
C GLY A 73 -5.25 13.20 3.86
N GLY A 74 -6.29 14.01 4.08
CA GLY A 74 -7.07 14.59 2.99
C GLY A 74 -6.22 15.49 2.08
N LEU A 75 -5.41 16.37 2.66
CA LEU A 75 -4.52 17.26 1.91
C LEU A 75 -3.40 16.47 1.21
N ALA A 76 -2.77 15.52 1.91
CA ALA A 76 -1.72 14.68 1.35
C ALA A 76 -2.22 13.87 0.14
N HIS A 77 -3.43 13.31 0.21
CA HIS A 77 -4.06 12.63 -0.91
C HIS A 77 -4.31 13.58 -2.09
N ALA A 78 -4.84 14.78 -1.82
CA ALA A 78 -5.08 15.78 -2.86
C ALA A 78 -3.77 16.17 -3.58
N LEU A 79 -2.69 16.39 -2.84
CA LEU A 79 -1.37 16.70 -3.41
C LEU A 79 -0.82 15.55 -4.25
N ALA A 80 -0.88 14.32 -3.75
CA ALA A 80 -0.44 13.15 -4.50
C ALA A 80 -1.28 12.96 -5.77
N SER A 81 -2.61 13.14 -5.67
CA SER A 81 -3.53 13.02 -6.80
C SER A 81 -3.26 14.08 -7.86
N LEU A 82 -3.13 15.35 -7.47
CA LEU A 82 -2.81 16.45 -8.39
C LEU A 82 -1.43 16.26 -9.04
N THR A 83 -0.43 15.84 -8.28
CA THR A 83 0.92 15.60 -8.80
C THR A 83 0.90 14.52 -9.88
N HIS A 84 0.23 13.40 -9.61
CA HIS A 84 0.16 12.31 -10.57
C HIS A 84 -0.70 12.69 -11.79
N ASN A 85 -1.93 13.13 -11.55
CA ASN A 85 -2.94 13.32 -12.60
C ASN A 85 -2.76 14.61 -13.40
N CYS A 86 -2.27 15.70 -12.78
CA CYS A 86 -2.18 17.01 -13.44
C CYS A 86 -0.75 17.36 -13.88
N LEU A 87 0.27 16.65 -13.40
CA LEU A 87 1.67 16.90 -13.81
C LEU A 87 2.28 15.68 -14.50
N ALA A 88 2.35 14.53 -13.81
CA ALA A 88 3.06 13.37 -14.33
C ALA A 88 2.42 12.84 -15.63
N HIS A 89 1.09 12.70 -15.66
CA HIS A 89 0.38 12.25 -16.87
C HIS A 89 0.53 13.24 -18.04
N PRO A 90 0.26 14.55 -17.93
CA PRO A 90 0.48 15.46 -19.06
C PRO A 90 1.92 15.48 -19.58
N LEU A 91 2.91 15.43 -18.69
CA LEU A 91 4.33 15.37 -19.09
C LEU A 91 4.65 14.07 -19.85
N LEU A 92 4.19 12.92 -19.35
CA LEU A 92 4.29 11.63 -20.03
C LEU A 92 3.54 11.61 -21.37
N GLY A 93 2.35 12.21 -21.41
CA GLY A 93 1.51 12.37 -22.59
C GLY A 93 2.23 13.11 -23.72
N LEU A 94 2.80 14.26 -23.39
CA LEU A 94 3.48 15.15 -24.34
C LEU A 94 4.85 14.60 -24.74
N LEU A 95 5.64 14.11 -23.79
CA LEU A 95 7.01 13.67 -24.02
C LEU A 95 7.25 12.29 -23.37
N PRO A 96 6.86 11.18 -24.03
CA PRO A 96 7.12 9.84 -23.51
C PRO A 96 8.61 9.52 -23.60
N CYS A 97 9.31 9.56 -22.47
CA CYS A 97 10.73 9.26 -22.36
C CYS A 97 11.01 8.66 -20.98
N ARG A 98 12.23 8.14 -20.77
CA ARG A 98 12.59 7.46 -19.51
C ARG A 98 12.35 8.33 -18.27
N LEU A 99 12.56 9.64 -18.39
CA LEU A 99 12.37 10.58 -17.29
C LEU A 99 10.88 10.77 -16.94
N THR A 100 10.02 10.93 -17.94
CA THR A 100 8.58 11.14 -17.70
C THR A 100 7.89 9.85 -17.27
N VAL A 101 8.35 8.69 -17.76
CA VAL A 101 7.97 7.36 -17.24
C VAL A 101 8.36 7.22 -15.77
N TRP A 102 9.61 7.53 -15.43
CA TRP A 102 10.07 7.46 -14.05
C TRP A 102 9.23 8.37 -13.14
N LEU A 103 8.96 9.61 -13.56
CA LEU A 103 8.12 10.55 -12.81
C LEU A 103 6.70 10.01 -12.63
N HIS A 104 6.12 9.44 -13.69
CA HIS A 104 4.83 8.75 -13.65
C HIS A 104 4.84 7.64 -12.59
N ASP A 105 5.79 6.72 -12.64
CA ASP A 105 5.88 5.60 -11.69
C ASP A 105 6.08 6.08 -10.25
N ARG A 106 6.96 7.07 -10.02
CA ARG A 106 7.19 7.62 -8.66
C ARG A 106 5.93 8.27 -8.11
N SER A 107 5.22 9.05 -8.93
CA SER A 107 3.99 9.71 -8.51
C SER A 107 2.85 8.72 -8.30
N ALA A 108 2.78 7.65 -9.10
CA ALA A 108 1.84 6.55 -8.94
C ALA A 108 2.10 5.79 -7.64
N ASP A 109 3.35 5.42 -7.37
CA ASP A 109 3.75 4.75 -6.12
C ASP A 109 3.36 5.58 -4.89
N TRP A 110 3.58 6.89 -4.95
CA TRP A 110 3.18 7.80 -3.87
C TRP A 110 1.67 7.87 -3.71
N LEU A 111 0.92 8.07 -4.79
CA LEU A 111 -0.54 8.15 -4.79
C LEU A 111 -1.20 6.84 -4.33
N ASN A 112 -0.56 5.70 -4.58
CA ASN A 112 -1.05 4.40 -4.12
C ASN A 112 -0.49 3.99 -2.74
N LEU A 113 0.36 4.82 -2.13
CA LEU A 113 1.13 4.48 -0.93
C LEU A 113 1.82 3.10 -1.06
N SER A 114 2.30 2.81 -2.27
CA SER A 114 2.89 1.52 -2.63
C SER A 114 4.16 1.26 -1.82
N ALA A 115 4.28 0.04 -1.30
CA ALA A 115 5.51 -0.44 -0.68
C ALA A 115 6.54 -0.93 -1.70
N VAL A 116 6.13 -1.10 -2.96
CA VAL A 116 6.94 -1.62 -4.06
C VAL A 116 7.21 -0.50 -5.06
N VAL A 117 8.48 -0.40 -5.47
CA VAL A 117 8.94 0.57 -6.46
C VAL A 117 8.59 0.06 -7.86
N THR A 118 7.68 0.75 -8.55
CA THR A 118 7.31 0.45 -9.94
C THR A 118 8.42 0.89 -10.92
N CYS A 119 8.69 0.06 -11.92
CA CYS A 119 9.66 0.38 -12.98
C CYS A 119 9.10 -0.07 -14.33
N SER A 120 8.47 0.87 -15.04
CA SER A 120 7.82 0.64 -16.33
C SER A 120 8.81 0.83 -17.48
N GLY A 121 8.54 0.14 -18.60
CA GLY A 121 9.26 0.33 -19.87
C GLY A 121 8.94 1.67 -20.53
N LEU A 122 9.32 1.87 -21.79
CA LEU A 122 8.70 2.92 -22.59
C LEU A 122 7.38 2.41 -23.18
N PRO A 123 6.32 3.23 -23.23
CA PRO A 123 5.05 2.80 -23.80
C PRO A 123 5.16 2.63 -25.32
N GLU A 124 4.58 1.56 -25.84
CA GLU A 124 4.26 1.44 -27.25
C GLU A 124 2.91 2.11 -27.50
N ILE A 125 2.90 3.22 -28.26
CA ILE A 125 1.72 4.09 -28.40
C ILE A 125 1.08 3.87 -29.77
N PRO A 126 0.01 3.05 -29.90
CA PRO A 126 -0.62 2.75 -31.17
C PRO A 126 -1.46 3.91 -31.71
N ASP A 127 -2.09 4.69 -30.83
CA ASP A 127 -2.87 5.88 -31.17
C ASP A 127 -2.41 7.07 -30.32
N ARG A 128 -1.66 7.97 -30.95
CA ARG A 128 -1.13 9.17 -30.27
C ARG A 128 -2.23 10.14 -29.83
N ARG A 129 -3.36 10.21 -30.54
CA ARG A 129 -4.47 11.09 -30.17
C ARG A 129 -5.17 10.54 -28.93
N ALA A 130 -5.49 9.25 -28.91
CA ALA A 130 -6.09 8.61 -27.74
C ALA A 130 -5.18 8.72 -26.51
N TRP A 131 -3.86 8.51 -26.70
CA TRP A 131 -2.83 8.71 -25.68
C TRP A 131 -2.85 10.11 -25.08
N LEU A 132 -2.86 11.16 -25.92
CA LEU A 132 -2.90 12.55 -25.47
C LEU A 132 -4.23 12.89 -24.78
N VAL A 133 -5.36 12.40 -25.28
CA VAL A 133 -6.66 12.62 -24.63
C VAL A 133 -6.69 12.00 -23.24
N HIS A 134 -6.18 10.77 -23.09
CA HIS A 134 -6.11 10.10 -21.81
C HIS A 134 -5.20 10.87 -20.83
N ASN A 135 -3.93 11.05 -21.21
CA ASN A 135 -2.90 11.62 -20.35
C ASN A 135 -3.04 13.13 -20.10
N CYS A 136 -3.44 13.91 -21.11
CA CYS A 136 -3.45 15.37 -21.02
C CYS A 136 -4.84 15.96 -20.75
N LEU A 137 -5.93 15.18 -20.84
CA LEU A 137 -7.28 15.66 -20.54
C LEU A 137 -7.97 14.83 -19.46
N ALA A 138 -8.07 13.51 -19.63
CA ALA A 138 -8.84 12.69 -18.71
C ALA A 138 -8.23 12.66 -17.30
N HIS A 139 -6.91 12.50 -17.18
CA HIS A 139 -6.21 12.60 -15.89
C HIS A 139 -6.35 13.98 -15.24
N PRO A 140 -6.03 15.11 -15.88
CA PRO A 140 -6.24 16.43 -15.27
C PRO A 140 -7.68 16.68 -14.81
N LEU A 141 -8.69 16.27 -15.58
CA LEU A 141 -10.09 16.38 -15.17
C LEU A 141 -10.36 15.59 -13.89
N MET A 142 -9.87 14.35 -13.80
CA MET A 142 -9.99 13.52 -12.60
C MET A 142 -9.25 14.13 -11.41
N GLY A 143 -8.07 14.71 -11.61
CA GLY A 143 -7.28 15.33 -10.56
C GLY A 143 -7.89 16.63 -10.00
N LEU A 144 -8.39 17.50 -10.88
CA LEU A 144 -8.96 18.81 -10.52
C LEU A 144 -10.40 18.71 -10.02
N ALA A 145 -11.19 17.81 -10.60
CA ALA A 145 -12.61 17.62 -10.28
C ALA A 145 -12.97 16.12 -10.29
N PRO A 146 -12.66 15.37 -9.20
CA PRO A 146 -12.87 13.91 -9.10
C PRO A 146 -14.36 13.55 -8.93
N LEU A 147 -15.18 13.95 -9.90
CA LEU A 147 -16.59 13.63 -10.00
C LEU A 147 -16.75 12.33 -10.79
N ARG A 148 -17.86 11.60 -10.56
CA ARG A 148 -18.14 10.31 -11.23
C ARG A 148 -17.94 10.39 -12.75
N ARG A 149 -18.43 11.44 -13.40
CA ARG A 149 -18.28 11.64 -14.85
C ARG A 149 -16.82 11.73 -15.32
N ALA A 150 -15.93 12.36 -14.55
CA ALA A 150 -14.52 12.46 -14.89
C ALA A 150 -13.81 11.11 -14.74
N LEU A 151 -14.17 10.34 -13.71
CA LEU A 151 -13.68 8.99 -13.47
C LEU A 151 -14.15 8.03 -14.57
N ASP A 152 -15.42 8.10 -14.99
CA ASP A 152 -15.91 7.28 -16.10
C ASP A 152 -15.26 7.70 -17.44
N ALA A 153 -14.96 8.99 -17.63
CA ALA A 153 -14.25 9.46 -18.83
C ALA A 153 -12.81 8.96 -18.87
N HIS A 154 -12.13 8.88 -17.71
CA HIS A 154 -10.83 8.25 -17.57
C HIS A 154 -10.88 6.79 -18.04
N GLU A 155 -11.78 5.95 -17.50
CA GLU A 155 -11.91 4.53 -17.88
C GLU A 155 -12.11 4.37 -19.39
N ARG A 156 -13.07 5.09 -19.98
CA ARG A 156 -13.33 5.03 -21.44
C ARG A 156 -12.12 5.48 -22.27
N SER A 157 -11.36 6.47 -21.79
CA SER A 157 -10.17 6.95 -22.51
C SER A 157 -9.01 5.95 -22.43
N ALA A 158 -8.86 5.24 -21.31
CA ALA A 158 -7.90 4.16 -21.15
C ALA A 158 -8.18 2.99 -22.11
N GLU A 159 -9.45 2.54 -22.17
CA GLU A 159 -9.88 1.47 -23.10
C GLU A 159 -9.60 1.83 -24.57
N ARG A 160 -9.71 3.12 -24.93
CA ARG A 160 -9.45 3.60 -26.29
C ARG A 160 -7.97 3.73 -26.61
N MET A 161 -7.16 4.11 -25.62
CA MET A 161 -5.72 4.26 -25.75
C MET A 161 -5.03 2.93 -26.07
N ARG A 162 -5.50 1.81 -25.49
CA ARG A 162 -5.00 0.45 -25.76
C ARG A 162 -3.49 0.29 -25.62
N VAL A 163 -2.89 1.01 -24.67
CA VAL A 163 -1.47 0.86 -24.36
C VAL A 163 -1.36 -0.18 -23.24
N GLU A 164 -0.82 -1.35 -23.59
CA GLU A 164 -0.72 -2.50 -22.69
C GLU A 164 0.16 -2.20 -21.47
N GLY A 165 -0.38 -2.37 -20.26
CA GLY A 165 0.34 -2.13 -19.00
C GLY A 165 0.41 -0.67 -18.56
N TRP A 166 -0.34 0.24 -19.17
CA TRP A 166 -0.35 1.69 -18.86
C TRP A 166 -1.72 2.24 -18.44
N VAL A 167 -2.63 1.35 -18.00
CA VAL A 167 -3.98 1.66 -17.52
C VAL A 167 -4.10 1.35 -16.03
#